data_AF-A0A662IGV0-F1
#
_entry.id   AF-A0A662IGV0-F1
#
_cell.length_a   1.000
_cell.length_b   1.000
_cell.length_c   1.000
_cell.angle_alpha   90.00
_cell.angle_beta   90.00
_cell.angle_gamma   90.00
#
_symmetry.space_group_name_H-M   'P 1'
#
loop_
_entity.id
_entity.type
_entity.pdbx_description
1 polymer ?
#
loop_
_entity_poly.entity_id
_entity_poly.type
_entity_poly.pdbx_seq_one_letter_code
_entity_poly.pdbx_strand_id
1 'polypeptide(L)'
;KMFPMAKTLTLGIDVFPPPRIAEGLRYAAGGSPQVCLLVHKGVIKATYYDDEKPIAEAAKLVLETEGFLPAPESAYAVKAGIDEALKCKKTGEEKVIAINISGHGYLDFPGYRKLLPEL
;
A
#
# COMPACT_ATOMS: atom_id res chain seq x y z
N LYS A 1 8.48 -4.22 26.26
CA LYS A 1 8.98 -2.87 25.85
C LYS A 1 10.50 -2.89 25.92
N MET A 2 11.16 -3.19 24.80
CA MET A 2 12.60 -3.50 24.72
C MET A 2 13.40 -2.40 24.00
N PHE A 3 12.73 -1.49 23.30
CA PHE A 3 13.34 -0.43 22.50
C PHE A 3 13.00 0.97 23.05
N PRO A 4 13.87 1.99 22.84
CA PRO A 4 13.56 3.37 23.16
C PRO A 4 12.27 3.85 22.49
N MET A 5 11.53 4.73 23.15
CA MET A 5 10.34 5.34 22.56
C MET A 5 10.75 6.34 21.47
N ALA A 6 9.94 6.41 20.41
CA ALA A 6 10.12 7.36 19.32
C ALA A 6 8.81 8.12 19.06
N LYS A 7 8.92 9.37 18.61
CA LYS A 7 7.77 10.18 18.21
C LYS A 7 7.32 9.77 16.81
N THR A 8 6.20 9.08 16.72
CA THR A 8 5.62 8.56 15.47
C THR A 8 4.10 8.75 15.46
N LEU A 9 3.50 8.70 14.26
CA LEU A 9 2.07 8.40 14.14
C LEU A 9 1.87 6.91 14.48
N THR A 10 0.95 6.59 15.38
CA THR A 10 0.77 5.24 15.93
C THR A 10 -0.69 5.01 16.31
N LEU A 11 -1.15 3.77 16.18
CA LEU A 11 -2.43 3.32 16.74
C LEU A 11 -2.27 2.86 18.19
N GLY A 12 -1.03 2.60 18.63
CA GLY A 12 -0.68 2.06 19.93
C GLY A 12 0.16 0.79 19.80
N ILE A 13 1.16 0.61 20.67
CA ILE A 13 2.10 -0.53 20.61
C ILE A 13 1.41 -1.88 20.87
N ASP A 14 0.31 -1.86 21.63
CA ASP A 14 -0.45 -3.05 22.01
C ASP A 14 -1.72 -3.22 21.14
N VAL A 15 -1.87 -2.43 20.07
CA VAL A 15 -3.00 -2.55 19.14
C VAL A 15 -2.72 -3.66 18.13
N PHE A 16 -3.64 -4.61 18.07
CA PHE A 16 -3.69 -5.64 17.04
C PHE A 16 -4.73 -5.24 16.00
N PRO A 17 -4.34 -4.84 14.78
CA PRO A 17 -5.29 -4.49 13.74
C PRO A 17 -6.12 -5.72 13.36
N PRO A 18 -7.37 -5.54 12.91
CA PRO A 18 -8.20 -6.64 12.45
C PRO A 18 -7.48 -7.40 11.33
N PRO A 19 -7.63 -8.74 11.25
CA PRO A 19 -6.98 -9.53 10.22
C PRO A 19 -7.47 -9.09 8.85
N ARG A 20 -6.55 -8.53 8.07
CA ARG A 20 -6.71 -8.32 6.63
C ARG A 20 -6.21 -9.55 5.88
N ILE A 21 -6.88 -9.87 4.77
CA ILE A 21 -6.82 -11.18 4.10
C ILE A 21 -5.50 -11.38 3.37
N ALA A 22 -4.95 -10.33 2.76
CA ALA A 22 -3.70 -10.37 2.00
C ALA A 22 -2.71 -9.26 2.40
N GLU A 23 -3.09 -8.33 3.29
CA GLU A 23 -2.22 -7.22 3.67
C GLU A 23 -1.02 -7.62 4.55
N GLY A 24 0.18 -7.14 4.18
CA GLY A 24 1.38 -7.18 5.01
C GLY A 24 1.64 -5.95 5.91
N LEU A 25 0.97 -4.81 5.66
CA LEU A 25 1.14 -3.51 6.35
C LEU A 25 0.51 -3.42 7.76
N ARG A 26 0.79 -4.43 8.59
CA ARG A 26 0.15 -4.63 9.90
C ARG A 26 0.79 -3.90 11.07
N TYR A 27 1.84 -3.12 10.84
CA TYR A 27 2.65 -2.53 11.89
C TYR A 27 1.92 -1.34 12.57
N ALA A 28 1.17 -1.64 13.63
CA ALA A 28 0.35 -0.66 14.37
C ALA A 28 1.16 0.23 15.35
N ALA A 29 2.34 -0.24 15.78
CA ALA A 29 3.16 0.49 16.74
C ALA A 29 3.72 1.80 16.18
N GLY A 30 3.72 1.99 14.86
CA GLY A 30 3.84 3.30 14.21
C GLY A 30 4.56 3.26 12.87
N GLY A 31 4.90 4.43 12.33
CA GLY A 31 5.77 4.55 11.16
C GLY A 31 7.20 4.95 11.53
N SER A 32 8.01 5.19 10.50
CA SER A 32 9.29 5.88 10.69
C SER A 32 9.06 7.30 11.25
N PRO A 33 9.75 7.70 12.34
CA PRO A 33 9.62 9.05 12.91
C PRO A 33 9.85 10.17 11.87
N GLN A 34 10.76 9.95 10.93
CA GLN A 34 11.07 10.91 9.86
C GLN A 34 9.89 11.06 8.89
N VAL A 35 9.33 9.94 8.43
CA VAL A 35 8.15 9.94 7.53
C VAL A 35 6.95 10.54 8.23
N CYS A 36 6.71 10.17 9.50
CA CYS A 36 5.63 10.72 10.30
C CYS A 36 5.76 12.23 10.51
N LEU A 37 6.98 12.74 10.70
CA LEU A 37 7.23 14.18 10.78
C LEU A 37 6.88 14.88 9.46
N LEU A 38 7.29 14.32 8.31
CA LEU A 38 6.99 14.90 6.99
C LEU A 38 5.48 14.92 6.71
N VAL A 39 4.75 13.87 7.10
CA VAL A 39 3.28 13.85 7.04
C VAL A 39 2.70 14.94 7.94
N HIS A 40 3.14 15.01 9.20
CA HIS A 40 2.64 15.99 10.16
C HIS A 40 2.91 17.44 9.74
N LYS A 41 4.02 17.69 9.03
CA LYS A 41 4.37 19.00 8.46
C LYS A 41 3.71 19.28 7.10
N GLY A 42 2.94 18.35 6.55
CA GLY A 42 2.26 18.51 5.26
C GLY A 42 3.19 18.46 4.04
N VAL A 43 4.42 17.98 4.20
CA VAL A 43 5.41 17.85 3.11
C VAL A 43 5.08 16.67 2.21
N ILE A 44 4.58 15.58 2.80
CA ILE A 44 4.07 14.42 2.06
C ILE A 44 2.63 14.14 2.49
N LYS A 45 1.84 13.57 1.57
CA LYS A 45 0.44 13.19 1.82
C LYS A 45 0.38 11.70 2.15
N ALA A 46 -0.36 11.35 3.19
CA ALA A 46 -0.72 9.97 3.48
C ALA A 46 -2.07 9.64 2.81
N THR A 47 -2.19 8.43 2.28
CA THR A 47 -3.45 7.87 1.78
C THR A 47 -3.72 6.54 2.48
N TYR A 48 -4.98 6.12 2.49
CA TYR A 48 -5.43 4.88 3.11
C TYR A 48 -6.53 4.26 2.27
N TYR A 49 -6.51 2.93 2.19
CA TYR A 49 -7.53 2.13 1.53
C TYR A 49 -8.16 1.20 2.56
N ASP A 50 -9.48 1.23 2.63
CA ASP A 50 -10.29 0.44 3.56
C ASP A 50 -10.62 -0.96 3.01
N ASP A 51 -10.72 -1.12 1.69
CA ASP A 51 -10.97 -2.39 1.00
C ASP A 51 -9.69 -2.94 0.32
N GLU A 52 -9.39 -4.22 0.54
CA GLU A 52 -8.26 -4.92 -0.08
C GLU A 52 -8.56 -5.39 -1.51
N LYS A 53 -9.84 -5.53 -1.88
CA LYS A 53 -10.21 -6.06 -3.19
C LYS A 53 -9.75 -5.14 -4.35
N PRO A 54 -9.98 -3.81 -4.33
CA PRO A 54 -9.45 -2.91 -5.37
C PRO A 54 -7.92 -2.89 -5.45
N ILE A 55 -7.25 -3.24 -4.35
CA ILE A 55 -5.79 -3.29 -4.26
C ILE A 55 -5.27 -4.57 -4.92
N ALA A 56 -5.96 -5.68 -4.69
CA ALA A 56 -5.71 -6.93 -5.40
C ALA A 56 -5.97 -6.77 -6.90
N GLU A 57 -7.06 -6.09 -7.29
CA GLU A 57 -7.36 -5.81 -8.70
C GLU A 57 -6.27 -4.96 -9.37
N ALA A 58 -5.68 -4.00 -8.65
CA ALA A 58 -4.54 -3.24 -9.13
C ALA A 58 -3.29 -4.10 -9.37
N ALA A 59 -3.01 -5.05 -8.47
CA ALA A 59 -1.92 -6.01 -8.66
C ALA A 59 -2.16 -6.94 -9.86
N LYS A 60 -3.41 -7.43 -10.01
CA LYS A 60 -3.83 -8.24 -11.16
C LYS A 60 -3.63 -7.49 -12.47
N LEU A 61 -4.00 -6.21 -12.53
CA LEU A 61 -3.77 -5.39 -13.71
C LEU A 61 -2.29 -5.36 -14.10
N VAL A 62 -1.39 -5.10 -13.16
CA VAL A 62 0.07 -5.10 -13.43
C VAL A 62 0.56 -6.48 -13.86
N LEU A 63 0.04 -7.56 -13.27
CA LEU A 63 0.37 -8.91 -13.71
C LEU A 63 -0.06 -9.16 -15.15
N GLU A 64 -1.28 -8.76 -15.53
CA GLU A 64 -1.83 -8.95 -16.86
C GLU A 64 -1.17 -8.06 -17.93
N THR A 65 -0.72 -6.85 -17.57
CA THR A 65 -0.13 -5.90 -18.52
C THR A 65 1.40 -5.98 -18.58
N GLU A 66 2.07 -6.18 -17.44
CA GLU A 66 3.54 -6.14 -17.32
C GLU A 66 4.15 -7.52 -17.03
N GLY A 67 3.35 -8.55 -16.76
CA GLY A 67 3.84 -9.90 -16.45
C GLY A 67 4.51 -10.02 -15.06
N PHE A 68 4.36 -9.02 -14.20
CA PHE A 68 4.96 -8.96 -12.88
C PHE A 68 3.88 -8.91 -11.80
N LEU A 69 3.98 -9.75 -10.77
CA LEU A 69 3.07 -9.72 -9.62
C LEU A 69 3.71 -8.89 -8.49
N PRO A 70 3.18 -7.70 -8.16
CA PRO A 70 3.64 -6.93 -7.00
C PRO A 70 3.39 -7.68 -5.69
N ALA A 71 4.20 -7.42 -4.66
CA ALA A 71 3.86 -7.84 -3.30
C ALA A 71 2.54 -7.18 -2.84
N PRO A 72 1.76 -7.81 -1.95
CA PRO A 72 0.52 -7.22 -1.44
C PRO A 72 0.72 -5.82 -0.85
N GLU A 73 1.86 -5.56 -0.20
CA GLU A 73 2.22 -4.23 0.32
C GLU A 73 2.50 -3.22 -0.81
N SER A 74 3.18 -3.65 -1.87
CA SER A 74 3.45 -2.82 -3.06
C SER A 74 2.18 -2.50 -3.84
N ALA A 75 1.19 -3.39 -3.82
CA ALA A 75 -0.08 -3.19 -4.51
C ALA A 75 -0.84 -1.94 -4.02
N TYR A 76 -0.65 -1.52 -2.77
CA TYR A 76 -1.19 -0.24 -2.26
C TYR A 76 -0.61 0.96 -3.02
N ALA A 77 0.70 0.96 -3.28
CA ALA A 77 1.35 2.01 -4.05
C ALA A 77 0.94 1.98 -5.53
N VAL A 78 0.79 0.78 -6.10
CA VAL A 78 0.25 0.59 -7.46
C VAL A 78 -1.15 1.17 -7.56
N LYS A 79 -2.04 0.82 -6.63
CA LYS A 79 -3.42 1.33 -6.60
C LYS A 79 -3.45 2.85 -6.52
N ALA A 80 -2.64 3.46 -5.65
CA ALA A 80 -2.52 4.92 -5.56
C ALA A 80 -2.00 5.56 -6.85
N GLY A 81 -1.02 4.94 -7.52
CA GLY A 81 -0.52 5.41 -8.81
C GLY A 81 -1.57 5.33 -9.92
N ILE A 82 -2.33 4.24 -9.99
CA ILE A 82 -3.46 4.09 -10.94
C ILE A 82 -4.52 5.17 -10.68
N ASP A 83 -4.89 5.40 -9.42
CA ASP A 83 -5.87 6.43 -9.07
C ASP A 83 -5.41 7.83 -9.51
N GLU A 84 -4.12 8.15 -9.35
CA GLU A 84 -3.56 9.42 -9.81
C GLU A 84 -3.51 9.51 -11.35
N ALA A 85 -3.17 8.42 -12.04
CA ALA A 85 -3.21 8.36 -13.51
C ALA A 85 -4.63 8.57 -14.05
N LEU A 86 -5.65 7.97 -13.41
CA LEU A 86 -7.05 8.16 -13.76
C LEU A 86 -7.54 9.60 -13.51
N LYS A 87 -7.03 10.28 -12.48
CA LYS A 87 -7.29 11.72 -12.29
C LYS A 87 -6.66 12.55 -13.40
N CYS A 88 -5.40 12.29 -13.73
CA CYS A 88 -4.70 12.97 -14.83
C CYS A 88 -5.45 12.81 -16.16
N LYS A 89 -5.98 11.61 -16.43
CA LYS A 89 -6.84 11.35 -17.60
C LYS A 89 -8.12 12.21 -17.59
N LYS A 90 -8.74 12.44 -16.44
CA LYS A 90 -9.95 13.27 -16.30
C LYS A 90 -9.64 14.76 -16.43
N THR A 91 -8.48 15.21 -15.95
CA THR A 91 -8.08 16.64 -15.99
C THR A 91 -7.34 17.02 -17.27
N GLY A 92 -6.88 16.04 -18.05
CA GLY A 92 -6.03 16.26 -19.23
C GLY A 92 -4.59 16.65 -18.88
N GLU A 93 -4.15 16.42 -17.64
CA GLU A 93 -2.82 16.77 -17.17
C GLU A 93 -1.81 15.68 -17.51
N GLU A 94 -0.67 16.04 -18.09
CA GLU A 94 0.43 15.11 -18.36
C GLU A 94 1.38 15.06 -17.16
N LYS A 95 1.54 13.88 -16.56
CA LYS A 95 2.45 13.65 -15.42
C LYS A 95 3.23 12.35 -15.56
N VAL A 96 4.44 12.37 -15.04
CA VAL A 96 5.20 11.15 -14.76
C VAL A 96 4.88 10.69 -13.34
N ILE A 97 4.36 9.47 -13.20
CA ILE A 97 4.05 8.85 -11.91
C ILE A 97 5.08 7.74 -11.68
N ALA A 98 5.98 7.95 -10.71
CA ALA A 98 6.94 6.95 -10.28
C ALA A 98 6.39 6.18 -9.08
N ILE A 99 6.36 4.84 -9.19
CA ILE A 99 5.84 3.95 -8.16
C ILE A 99 6.98 3.08 -7.64
N ASN A 100 7.18 3.06 -6.33
CA ASN A 100 8.15 2.16 -5.71
C ASN A 100 7.50 0.78 -5.51
N ILE A 101 8.02 -0.23 -6.19
CA ILE A 101 7.67 -1.64 -5.99
C ILE A 101 8.68 -2.23 -5.01
N SER A 102 8.26 -2.37 -3.75
CA SER A 102 9.13 -2.82 -2.66
C SER A 102 9.43 -4.32 -2.67
N GLY A 103 8.67 -5.12 -3.43
CA GLY A 103 8.88 -6.56 -3.56
C GLY A 103 7.94 -7.24 -4.56
N HIS A 104 8.17 -8.52 -4.81
CA HIS A 104 7.33 -9.38 -5.64
C HIS A 104 6.32 -10.18 -4.80
N GLY A 105 5.16 -10.52 -5.36
CA GLY A 105 4.08 -11.24 -4.68
C GLY A 105 4.04 -12.75 -4.92
N TYR A 106 5.08 -13.36 -5.50
CA TYR A 106 5.06 -14.78 -5.88
C TYR A 106 4.87 -15.77 -4.71
N LEU A 107 5.20 -15.37 -3.48
CA LEU A 107 4.93 -16.19 -2.29
C LEU A 107 3.56 -15.86 -1.65
N ASP A 108 2.92 -14.78 -2.10
CA ASP A 108 1.68 -14.24 -1.57
C ASP A 108 0.46 -14.60 -2.43
N PHE A 109 0.63 -15.43 -3.48
CA PHE A 109 -0.44 -15.96 -4.30
C PHE A 109 -1.64 -16.50 -3.49
N PRO A 110 -1.45 -17.26 -2.38
CA PRO A 110 -2.59 -17.71 -1.57
C PRO A 110 -3.40 -16.56 -0.96
N GLY A 111 -2.76 -15.43 -0.63
CA GLY A 111 -3.43 -14.23 -0.13
C GLY A 111 -4.25 -13.57 -1.22
N TYR A 112 -3.64 -13.35 -2.40
CA TYR A 112 -4.35 -12.81 -3.56
C TYR A 112 -5.55 -13.67 -3.97
N ARG A 113 -5.43 -15.00 -3.99
CA ARG A 113 -6.54 -15.91 -4.35
C ARG A 113 -7.75 -15.84 -3.43
N LYS A 114 -7.57 -15.47 -2.17
CA LYS A 114 -8.71 -15.27 -1.25
C LYS A 114 -9.52 -14.02 -1.60
N LEU A 115 -8.88 -13.03 -2.21
CA LEU A 115 -9.51 -11.78 -2.65
C LEU A 115 -10.02 -11.88 -4.10
N LEU A 116 -9.26 -12.56 -4.95
CA LEU A 116 -9.50 -12.76 -6.38
C LEU A 116 -9.37 -14.26 -6.72
N PRO A 117 -10.44 -15.05 -6.57
CA PRO A 117 -10.40 -16.49 -6.80
C PRO A 117 -9.97 -16.91 -8.20
N GLU A 118 -10.10 -16.02 -9.19
CA GLU A 118 -9.74 -16.24 -10.58
C GLU A 118 -8.27 -15.94 -10.92
N LEU A 119 -7.47 -15.48 -9.96
CA LEU A 119 -6.01 -15.28 -10.09
C LEU A 119 -5.23 -16.58 -9.82
#